data_AF-A0A7H0Y2B3-F1
#
_entry.id   AF-A0A7H0Y2B3-F1
#
_cell.length_a   1.000
_cell.length_b   1.000
_cell.length_c   1.000
_cell.angle_alpha   90.00
_cell.angle_beta   90.00
_cell.angle_gamma   90.00
#
_symmetry.space_group_name_H-M   'P 1'
#
loop_
_entity.id
_entity.type
_entity.pdbx_description
1 polymer ?
#
loop_
_entity_poly.entity_id
_entity_poly.type
_entity_poly.pdbx_seq_one_letter_code
_entity_poly.pdbx_strand_id
1 'polypeptide(L)'
;MTCNNEVPDVIGINQLESGVLIQKYICVLAMINYGSPQEKLRAKKALVELEQIVALHVNDAAFQSAFDRFDWRSEEVEMHNVFS
;
A
#
# COMPACT_ATOMS: atom_id res chain seq x y z
N MET A 1 9.20 -18.98 -11.20
CA MET A 1 8.01 -18.43 -10.52
C MET A 1 6.92 -18.36 -11.56
N THR A 2 5.85 -19.13 -11.37
CA THR A 2 4.70 -19.17 -12.28
C THR A 2 3.91 -17.89 -12.09
N CYS A 3 3.97 -16.99 -13.08
CA CYS A 3 3.05 -15.86 -13.16
C CYS A 3 1.66 -16.43 -13.42
N ASN A 4 0.84 -16.53 -12.37
CA ASN A 4 -0.55 -16.89 -12.54
C ASN A 4 -1.21 -15.86 -13.46
N ASN A 5 -2.00 -16.32 -14.44
CA ASN A 5 -2.86 -15.49 -15.29
C ASN A 5 -4.04 -14.89 -14.48
N GLU A 6 -3.76 -14.35 -13.29
CA GLU A 6 -4.76 -13.71 -12.45
C GLU A 6 -5.06 -12.33 -13.02
N VAL A 7 -6.35 -12.04 -13.21
CA VAL A 7 -6.81 -10.72 -13.61
C VAL A 7 -6.71 -9.81 -12.38
N PRO A 8 -6.13 -8.60 -12.50
CA PRO A 8 -6.16 -7.60 -11.43
C PRO A 8 -7.58 -7.41 -10.90
N ASP A 9 -7.78 -7.62 -9.61
CA ASP A 9 -9.11 -7.54 -9.00
C ASP A 9 -9.08 -6.94 -7.60
N VAL A 10 -10.21 -6.31 -7.24
CA VAL A 10 -10.50 -5.79 -5.90
C VAL A 10 -11.75 -6.48 -5.38
N ILE A 11 -11.59 -7.33 -4.37
CA ILE A 11 -12.62 -8.26 -3.90
C ILE A 11 -13.11 -7.84 -2.51
N GLY A 12 -14.43 -7.87 -2.32
CA GLY A 12 -15.04 -7.72 -0.99
C GLY A 12 -15.08 -6.30 -0.45
N ILE A 13 -14.67 -5.30 -1.24
CA ILE A 13 -14.88 -3.88 -0.94
C ILE A 13 -15.46 -3.16 -2.15
N ASN A 14 -16.29 -2.15 -1.88
CA ASN A 14 -16.86 -1.26 -2.88
C ASN A 14 -15.99 -0.01 -3.08
N GLN A 15 -16.42 0.87 -3.98
CA GLN A 15 -15.68 2.10 -4.32
C GLN A 15 -15.52 3.07 -3.15
N LEU A 16 -16.52 3.17 -2.27
CA LEU A 16 -16.47 4.04 -1.10
C LEU A 16 -15.44 3.52 -0.10
N GLU A 17 -15.48 2.21 0.20
CA GLU A 17 -14.53 1.55 1.09
C GLU A 17 -13.09 1.65 0.57
N SER A 18 -12.92 1.44 -0.75
CA SER A 18 -11.63 1.64 -1.42
C SER A 18 -11.12 3.07 -1.28
N GLY A 19 -12.00 4.08 -1.47
CA GLY A 19 -11.65 5.49 -1.29
C GLY A 19 -11.23 5.83 0.13
N VAL A 20 -11.92 5.27 1.13
CA VAL A 20 -11.56 5.45 2.55
C VAL A 20 -10.20 4.82 2.85
N LEU A 21 -9.92 3.62 2.34
CA LEU A 21 -8.62 2.97 2.51
C LEU A 21 -7.47 3.79 1.89
N ILE A 22 -7.66 4.29 0.66
CA ILE A 22 -6.68 5.15 -0.02
C ILE A 22 -6.44 6.42 0.80
N GLN A 23 -7.49 7.11 1.25
CA GLN A 23 -7.35 8.32 2.05
C GLN A 23 -6.58 8.04 3.36
N LYS A 24 -6.89 6.94 4.04
CA LYS A 24 -6.21 6.54 5.27
C LYS A 24 -4.73 6.25 5.00
N TYR A 25 -4.41 5.57 3.89
CA TYR A 25 -3.04 5.31 3.47
C TYR A 25 -2.25 6.60 3.23
N ILE A 26 -2.82 7.56 2.49
CA ILE A 26 -2.23 8.89 2.25
C ILE A 26 -1.91 9.60 3.57
N CYS A 27 -2.86 9.63 4.51
CA CYS A 27 -2.65 10.25 5.81
C CYS A 27 -1.52 9.57 6.61
N VAL A 28 -1.46 8.23 6.58
CA VAL A 28 -0.40 7.48 7.26
C VAL A 28 0.97 7.79 6.66
N LEU A 29 1.10 7.79 5.34
CA LEU A 29 2.35 8.16 4.67
C LEU A 29 2.76 9.60 4.97
N ALA A 30 1.80 10.54 4.99
CA ALA A 30 2.09 11.92 5.37
C ALA A 30 2.62 12.02 6.82
N MET A 31 2.04 11.27 7.76
CA MET A 31 2.54 11.22 9.15
C MET A 31 3.93 10.59 9.26
N ILE A 32 4.23 9.54 8.49
CA ILE A 32 5.57 8.91 8.49
C ILE A 32 6.64 9.89 7.99
N ASN A 33 6.33 10.62 6.92
CA ASN A 33 7.29 11.52 6.29
C ASN A 33 7.43 12.84 7.07
N TYR A 34 6.30 13.46 7.45
CA TYR A 34 6.28 14.85 7.96
C TYR A 34 5.81 15.00 9.41
N GLY A 35 5.37 13.92 10.06
CA GLY A 35 4.90 13.97 11.45
C GLY A 35 6.01 14.11 12.48
N SER A 36 5.61 14.46 13.70
CA SER A 36 6.45 14.39 14.90
C SER A 36 6.94 12.96 15.18
N PRO A 37 7.99 12.76 15.99
CA PRO A 37 8.48 11.42 16.32
C PRO A 37 7.39 10.46 16.86
N GLN A 38 6.44 10.99 17.65
CA GLN A 38 5.32 10.22 18.18
C GLN A 38 4.30 9.85 17.09
N GLU A 39 4.02 10.76 16.15
CA GLU A 39 3.17 10.49 14.99
C GLU A 39 3.81 9.45 14.07
N LYS A 40 5.11 9.55 13.79
CA LYS A 40 5.84 8.56 12.98
C LYS A 40 5.74 7.16 13.59
N LEU A 41 5.90 7.03 14.91
CA LEU A 41 5.78 5.74 15.58
C LEU A 41 4.35 5.16 15.47
N ARG A 42 3.32 6.00 15.66
CA ARG A 42 1.92 5.57 15.51
C ARG A 42 1.60 5.21 14.06
N ALA A 43 2.07 6.00 13.11
CA ALA A 43 1.82 5.80 11.69
C ALA A 43 2.49 4.52 11.17
N LYS A 44 3.69 4.17 11.63
CA LYS A 44 4.32 2.87 11.32
C LYS A 44 3.48 1.68 11.75
N LYS A 45 2.85 1.74 12.93
CA LYS A 45 1.93 0.67 13.37
C LYS A 45 0.67 0.62 12.50
N ALA A 46 0.08 1.77 12.21
CA ALA A 46 -1.11 1.87 11.36
C ALA A 46 -0.85 1.42 9.92
N LEU A 47 0.37 1.61 9.40
CA LEU A 47 0.77 1.15 8.07
C LEU A 47 0.72 -0.38 7.97
N VAL A 48 1.29 -1.09 8.95
CA VAL A 48 1.27 -2.56 8.98
C VAL A 48 -0.16 -3.10 9.02
N GLU A 49 -1.04 -2.50 9.83
CA GLU A 49 -2.45 -2.88 9.88
C GLU A 49 -3.17 -2.62 8.54
N LEU A 50 -2.87 -1.50 7.88
CA LEU A 50 -3.43 -1.17 6.57
C LEU A 50 -3.00 -2.14 5.50
N GLU A 51 -1.71 -2.48 5.43
CA GLU A 51 -1.18 -3.42 4.44
C GLU A 51 -1.82 -4.81 4.58
N GLN A 52 -2.06 -5.26 5.81
CA GLN A 52 -2.80 -6.50 6.06
C GLN A 52 -4.24 -6.45 5.55
N ILE A 53 -4.94 -5.32 5.74
CA ILE A 53 -6.31 -5.15 5.25
C ILE A 53 -6.33 -5.12 3.72
N VAL A 54 -5.42 -4.36 3.09
CA VAL A 54 -5.37 -4.24 1.63
C VAL A 54 -5.06 -5.59 0.99
N ALA A 55 -4.16 -6.39 1.56
CA ALA A 55 -3.82 -7.72 1.05
C ALA A 55 -4.99 -8.73 1.08
N LEU A 56 -6.05 -8.48 1.87
CA LEU A 56 -7.27 -9.29 1.86
C LEU A 56 -8.20 -8.95 0.69
N HIS A 57 -8.06 -7.75 0.13
CA HIS A 57 -8.98 -7.20 -0.86
C HIS A 57 -8.36 -7.02 -2.23
N VAL A 58 -7.04 -6.95 -2.33
CA VAL A 58 -6.30 -6.71 -3.57
C VAL A 58 -5.40 -7.91 -3.83
N ASN A 59 -5.57 -8.56 -4.98
CA ASN A 59 -4.71 -9.69 -5.35
C ASN A 59 -3.33 -9.23 -5.84
N ASP A 60 -2.36 -10.14 -5.83
CA ASP A 60 -0.98 -9.87 -6.25
C ASP A 60 -0.89 -9.35 -7.70
N ALA A 61 -1.77 -9.83 -8.58
CA ALA A 61 -1.85 -9.35 -9.96
C ALA A 61 -2.23 -7.86 -10.06
N ALA A 62 -3.11 -7.37 -9.17
CA ALA A 62 -3.45 -5.95 -9.10
C ALA A 62 -2.28 -5.10 -8.60
N PHE A 63 -1.52 -5.59 -7.62
CA PHE A 63 -0.28 -4.94 -7.22
C PHE A 63 0.74 -4.89 -8.37
N GLN A 64 1.01 -6.02 -9.03
CA GLN A 64 1.98 -6.06 -10.14
C GLN A 64 1.57 -5.15 -11.30
N SER A 65 0.29 -5.16 -11.66
CA SER A 65 -0.26 -4.26 -12.69
C SER A 65 -0.08 -2.79 -12.31
N ALA A 66 -0.26 -2.44 -11.03
CA ALA A 66 0.00 -1.09 -10.54
C ALA A 66 1.50 -0.75 -10.59
N PHE A 67 2.38 -1.66 -10.15
CA PHE A 67 3.83 -1.51 -10.23
C PHE A 67 4.31 -1.21 -11.66
N ASP A 68 3.81 -1.96 -12.64
CA ASP A 68 4.20 -1.82 -14.04
C ASP A 68 3.64 -0.53 -14.67
N ARG A 69 2.42 -0.12 -14.30
CA ARG A 69 1.74 1.05 -14.89
C ARG A 69 2.22 2.38 -14.35
N PHE A 70 2.53 2.44 -13.06
CA PHE A 70 2.88 3.69 -12.37
C PHE A 70 4.39 3.89 -12.21
N ASP A 71 5.20 3.02 -12.83
CA ASP A 71 6.67 3.06 -12.76
C ASP A 71 7.17 3.27 -11.33
N TRP A 72 6.61 2.47 -10.41
CA TRP A 72 6.85 2.59 -8.97
C TRP A 72 8.30 2.29 -8.56
N ARG A 73 9.18 2.01 -9.54
CA ARG A 73 10.64 1.90 -9.41
C ARG A 73 11.35 3.26 -9.38
N SER A 74 10.64 4.36 -9.60
CA SER A 74 11.19 5.71 -9.53
C SER A 74 11.27 6.17 -8.07
N GLU A 75 12.45 6.06 -7.44
CA GLU A 75 12.97 6.73 -6.21
C GLU A 75 12.11 6.81 -4.93
N GLU A 76 10.77 6.75 -4.99
CA GLU A 76 9.83 6.94 -3.88
C GLU A 76 9.61 5.67 -3.03
N VAL A 77 9.93 4.47 -3.53
CA VAL A 77 9.75 3.17 -2.82
C VAL A 77 11.05 2.55 -2.34
N GLU A 78 12.22 3.01 -2.79
CA GLU A 78 13.50 2.46 -2.34
C GLU A 78 13.77 2.66 -0.84
N MET A 79 12.96 3.46 -0.13
CA MET A 79 13.06 3.64 1.32
C MET A 79 12.63 2.43 2.16
N HIS A 80 12.07 1.36 1.58
CA HIS A 80 11.58 0.20 2.34
C HIS A 80 12.44 -1.08 2.29
N ASN A 81 13.46 -1.17 1.42
CA ASN A 81 14.31 -2.37 1.30
C ASN A 81 15.74 -2.22 1.89
N VAL A 82 16.05 -1.11 2.56
CA VAL A 82 17.42 -0.87 3.09
C VAL A 82 17.61 -1.35 4.55
N PHE A 83 16.58 -1.96 5.17
CA PHE A 83 16.66 -2.43 6.57
C PHE A 83 16.31 -3.92 6.78
N SER A 84 16.45 -4.76 5.75
CA SER A 84 16.50 -6.23 5.93
C SER A 84 17.95 -6.71 6.04
#